data_AF-A0A389MBH6-F1
#
_entry.id   AF-A0A389MBH6-F1
#
_cell.length_a   1.000
_cell.length_b   1.000
_cell.length_c   1.000
_cell.angle_alpha   90.00
_cell.angle_beta   90.00
_cell.angle_gamma   90.00
#
_symmetry.space_group_name_H-M   'P 1'
#
loop_
_entity.id
_entity.type
_entity.pdbx_description
1 polymer ?
#
loop_
_entity_poly.entity_id
_entity_poly.type
_entity_poly.pdbx_seq_one_letter_code
_entity_poly.pdbx_strand_id
1 'polypeptide(L)'
;MSQVLIGPRDENGLPVPVTIDESIAKLKSTLLTRIRRSAYVYRVDCGGCNGCEIEIFAAISPLFDAERFGIKVVPSPRHADILLFTGAVTRAMRVPALRAWESAPDPKICISYGACGNSGGIFHDLYCVWGGTDKIVPVDVYIPGCPPTPAATIYGFAMALGLLDQKIKGQQHDEAAAVPATLLHPALPQPLRVLIDREARRMAGYRYGRQIADEFMHLIAATGPESVEQRLSAYLEERGDLRLNEIVGNLQQIYQQVLRGEIRL
;
A
#
# COMPACT_ATOMS: atom_id res chain seq x y z
N MET A 1 -7.98 28.92 -24.67
CA MET A 1 -8.02 29.40 -23.27
C MET A 1 -6.83 28.81 -22.55
N SER A 2 -5.75 29.57 -22.31
CA SER A 2 -4.60 29.07 -21.56
C SER A 2 -5.03 28.83 -20.13
N GLN A 3 -5.20 27.56 -19.72
CA GLN A 3 -5.31 27.25 -18.31
C GLN A 3 -4.00 27.69 -17.68
N VAL A 4 -4.04 28.78 -16.91
CA VAL A 4 -2.93 29.18 -16.06
C VAL A 4 -2.77 28.04 -15.06
N LEU A 5 -1.80 27.16 -15.32
CA LEU A 5 -1.46 26.06 -14.44
C LEU A 5 -0.89 26.68 -13.16
N ILE A 6 -1.67 26.62 -12.07
CA ILE A 6 -1.30 27.24 -10.79
C ILE A 6 -0.07 26.51 -10.22
N GLY A 7 0.98 27.26 -9.88
CA GLY A 7 2.17 26.79 -9.14
C GLY A 7 3.41 26.44 -10.00
N PRO A 8 4.62 26.55 -9.43
CA PRO A 8 5.90 26.32 -10.14
C PRO A 8 6.04 24.87 -10.64
N ARG A 9 6.82 24.71 -11.72
CA ARG A 9 7.17 23.42 -12.33
C ARG A 9 8.68 23.32 -12.53
N ASP A 10 9.18 22.09 -12.49
CA ASP A 10 10.57 21.79 -12.83
C ASP A 10 10.78 21.71 -14.35
N GLU A 11 12.03 21.45 -14.75
CA GLU A 11 12.46 21.29 -16.14
C GLU A 11 11.75 20.15 -16.88
N ASN A 12 11.24 19.15 -16.15
CA ASN A 12 10.51 17.99 -16.69
C ASN A 12 8.99 18.23 -16.70
N GLY A 13 8.54 19.42 -16.33
CA GLY A 13 7.13 19.78 -16.26
C GLY A 13 6.40 19.13 -15.09
N LEU A 14 7.08 18.57 -14.09
CA LEU A 14 6.50 18.09 -12.85
C LEU A 14 6.24 19.27 -11.89
N PRO A 15 5.22 19.18 -11.03
CA PRO A 15 4.95 20.19 -10.02
C PRO A 15 6.08 20.22 -9.01
N VAL A 16 6.57 21.43 -8.70
CA VAL A 16 7.45 21.60 -7.55
C VAL A 16 6.58 21.56 -6.30
N PRO A 17 6.88 20.68 -5.32
CA PRO A 17 6.14 20.63 -4.06
C PRO A 17 6.17 21.98 -3.35
N VAL A 18 5.10 22.30 -2.63
CA VAL A 18 5.06 23.53 -1.82
C VAL A 18 6.13 23.44 -0.72
N THR A 19 7.05 24.39 -0.71
CA THR A 19 8.09 24.52 0.32
C THR A 19 7.51 25.17 1.57
N ILE A 20 7.86 24.63 2.74
CA ILE A 20 7.45 25.19 4.03
C ILE A 20 8.53 26.14 4.55
N ASP A 21 8.13 27.31 5.06
CA ASP A 21 9.03 28.20 5.80
C ASP A 21 9.54 27.54 7.10
N GLU A 22 10.81 27.76 7.45
CA GLU A 22 11.42 27.20 8.68
C GLU A 22 10.68 27.57 9.97
N SER A 23 9.99 28.72 9.97
CA SER A 23 9.16 29.16 11.09
C SER A 23 7.96 28.22 11.31
N ILE A 24 7.31 27.76 10.24
CA ILE A 24 6.17 26.85 10.28
C ILE A 24 6.62 25.46 10.76
N ALA A 25 7.78 24.99 10.31
CA ALA A 25 8.36 23.73 10.78
C ALA A 25 8.61 23.73 12.30
N LYS A 26 9.14 24.83 12.85
CA LYS A 26 9.29 25.00 14.32
C LYS A 26 7.95 25.07 15.04
N LEU A 27 6.92 25.63 14.41
CA LEU A 27 5.58 25.72 14.99
C LEU A 27 4.86 24.36 15.02
N LYS A 28 5.17 23.42 14.12
CA LYS A 28 4.58 22.07 14.12
C LYS A 28 4.88 21.29 15.42
N SER A 29 6.06 21.43 16.01
CA SER A 29 6.36 20.80 17.31
C SER A 29 5.53 21.40 18.45
N THR A 30 5.26 22.71 18.37
CA THR A 30 4.38 23.42 19.31
C THR A 30 2.92 22.99 19.14
N LEU A 31 2.49 22.76 17.89
CA LEU A 31 1.16 22.24 17.55
C LEU A 31 0.91 20.88 18.22
N LEU A 32 1.84 19.93 18.09
CA LEU A 32 1.74 18.60 18.71
C LEU A 32 1.55 18.69 20.23
N THR A 33 2.26 19.64 20.88
CA THR A 33 2.16 19.86 22.32
C THR A 33 0.80 20.43 22.74
N ARG A 34 0.15 21.23 21.87
CA ARG A 34 -1.12 21.92 22.14
C ARG A 34 -2.35 21.08 21.77
N ILE A 35 -2.34 20.42 20.61
CA ILE A 35 -3.49 19.65 20.10
C ILE A 35 -3.79 18.46 21.00
N ARG A 36 -2.77 17.76 21.51
CA ARG A 36 -2.87 16.58 22.38
C ARG A 36 -3.97 15.57 21.97
N ARG A 37 -5.21 15.78 22.44
CA ARG A 37 -6.39 14.93 22.23
C ARG A 37 -7.55 15.67 21.54
N SER A 38 -7.27 16.64 20.67
CA SER A 38 -8.29 17.36 19.92
C SER A 38 -7.83 17.58 18.48
N ALA A 39 -7.67 16.49 17.75
CA ALA A 39 -7.18 16.49 16.38
C ALA A 39 -8.35 16.53 15.39
N TYR A 40 -8.54 17.67 14.72
CA TYR A 40 -9.55 17.80 13.69
C TYR A 40 -8.98 17.48 12.32
N VAL A 41 -9.57 16.48 11.67
CA VAL A 41 -9.08 15.91 10.41
C VAL A 41 -10.03 16.29 9.28
N TYR A 42 -9.50 16.88 8.23
CA TYR A 42 -10.22 17.04 6.96
C TYR A 42 -9.61 16.13 5.91
N ARG A 43 -10.47 15.31 5.28
CA ARG A 43 -10.06 14.44 4.19
C ARG A 43 -10.04 15.21 2.87
N VAL A 44 -8.97 15.04 2.11
CA VAL A 44 -8.80 15.61 0.78
C VAL A 44 -8.73 14.45 -0.22
N ASP A 45 -9.88 14.12 -0.81
CA ASP A 45 -9.93 13.13 -1.89
C ASP A 45 -9.29 13.72 -3.14
N CYS A 46 -8.20 13.11 -3.60
CA CYS A 46 -7.46 13.51 -4.79
C CYS A 46 -7.60 12.51 -5.94
N GLY A 47 -8.74 11.83 -6.04
CA GLY A 47 -9.03 10.81 -7.05
C GLY A 47 -8.82 9.40 -6.50
N GLY A 48 -9.40 9.13 -5.33
CA GLY A 48 -9.49 7.80 -4.74
C GLY A 48 -10.53 6.92 -5.44
N CYS A 49 -10.45 5.60 -5.18
CA CYS A 49 -11.44 4.62 -5.62
C CYS A 49 -12.52 4.34 -4.55
N ASN A 50 -12.68 5.24 -3.57
CA ASN A 50 -13.54 5.12 -2.38
C ASN A 50 -13.10 4.09 -1.33
N GLY A 51 -12.14 3.20 -1.62
CA GLY A 51 -11.69 2.19 -0.67
C GLY A 51 -11.08 2.78 0.61
N CYS A 52 -10.23 3.81 0.46
CA CYS A 52 -9.61 4.49 1.59
C CYS A 52 -10.63 5.27 2.43
N GLU A 53 -11.61 5.88 1.76
CA GLU A 53 -12.66 6.68 2.38
C GLU A 53 -13.58 5.81 3.25
N ILE A 54 -13.89 4.60 2.80
CA ILE A 54 -14.66 3.62 3.58
C ILE A 54 -13.91 3.25 4.86
N GLU A 55 -12.60 3.00 4.79
CA GLU A 55 -11.81 2.65 5.97
C GLU A 55 -11.65 3.81 6.96
N ILE A 56 -11.53 5.05 6.46
CA ILE A 56 -11.57 6.26 7.30
C ILE A 56 -12.90 6.35 8.04
N PHE A 57 -14.02 6.08 7.37
CA PHE A 57 -15.33 6.07 8.02
C PHE A 57 -15.52 4.86 8.96
N ALA A 58 -14.94 3.72 8.64
CA ALA A 58 -14.93 2.57 9.54
C ALA A 58 -14.15 2.88 10.82
N ALA A 59 -13.05 3.65 10.74
CA ALA A 59 -12.28 4.05 11.91
C ALA A 59 -13.05 4.93 12.90
N ILE A 60 -14.00 5.75 12.44
CA ILE A 60 -14.88 6.55 13.32
C ILE A 60 -16.13 5.79 13.78
N SER A 61 -16.35 4.58 13.27
CA SER A 61 -17.49 3.75 13.68
C SER A 61 -17.34 3.30 15.15
N PRO A 62 -18.44 2.92 15.83
CA PRO A 62 -18.38 2.48 17.23
C PRO A 62 -17.45 1.29 17.51
N LEU A 63 -17.10 0.50 16.49
CA LEU A 63 -16.21 -0.65 16.64
C LEU A 63 -14.76 -0.22 16.92
N PHE A 64 -14.30 0.84 16.26
CA PHE A 64 -12.92 1.33 16.36
C PHE A 64 -12.81 2.63 17.16
N ASP A 65 -13.88 3.44 17.16
CA ASP A 65 -14.08 4.64 17.98
C ASP A 65 -12.82 5.54 18.05
N ALA A 66 -12.41 6.06 16.89
CA ALA A 66 -11.31 7.01 16.82
C ALA A 66 -11.59 8.32 17.59
N GLU A 67 -12.87 8.69 17.78
CA GLU A 67 -13.27 9.90 18.51
C GLU A 67 -12.86 9.84 19.98
N ARG A 68 -12.79 8.66 20.61
CA ARG A 68 -12.24 8.48 21.97
C ARG A 68 -10.82 9.01 22.14
N PHE A 69 -10.02 8.99 21.05
CA PHE A 69 -8.66 9.53 21.05
C PHE A 69 -8.63 11.04 20.71
N GLY A 70 -9.79 11.65 20.49
CA GLY A 70 -9.92 13.04 20.14
C GLY A 70 -9.76 13.32 18.65
N ILE A 71 -9.82 12.29 17.80
CA ILE A 71 -9.70 12.41 16.35
C ILE A 71 -11.11 12.56 15.78
N LYS A 72 -11.41 13.72 15.20
CA LYS A 72 -12.74 14.02 14.66
C LYS A 72 -12.64 14.47 13.20
N VAL A 73 -13.48 13.89 12.34
CA VAL A 73 -13.57 14.32 10.94
C VAL A 73 -14.41 15.58 10.85
N VAL A 74 -13.87 16.63 10.23
CA VAL A 74 -14.56 17.92 10.02
C VAL A 74 -14.94 18.10 8.55
N PRO A 75 -16.02 18.85 8.24
CA PRO A 75 -16.49 19.02 6.86
C PRO A 75 -15.76 20.13 6.08
N SER A 76 -14.92 20.93 6.73
CA SER A 76 -14.25 22.08 6.12
C SER A 76 -12.77 22.10 6.49
N PRO A 77 -11.86 22.37 5.52
CA PRO A 77 -10.43 22.47 5.78
C PRO A 77 -10.10 23.64 6.72
N ARG A 78 -10.95 24.66 6.79
CA ARG A 78 -10.77 25.83 7.68
C ARG A 78 -10.84 25.49 9.17
N HIS A 79 -11.41 24.34 9.51
CA HIS A 79 -11.52 23.84 10.89
C HIS A 79 -10.56 22.69 11.18
N ALA A 80 -9.69 22.35 10.22
CA ALA A 80 -8.84 21.18 10.31
C ALA A 80 -7.44 21.56 10.77
N ASP A 81 -6.89 20.76 11.67
CA ASP A 81 -5.48 20.79 12.05
C ASP A 81 -4.67 19.78 11.22
N ILE A 82 -5.35 18.73 10.73
CA ILE A 82 -4.76 17.65 9.97
C ILE A 82 -5.47 17.53 8.63
N LEU A 83 -4.69 17.54 7.54
CA LEU A 83 -5.17 17.24 6.20
C LEU A 83 -4.75 15.83 5.82
N LEU A 84 -5.74 14.98 5.57
CA LEU A 84 -5.56 13.59 5.19
C LEU A 84 -5.81 13.44 3.68
N PHE A 85 -4.73 13.29 2.91
CA PHE A 85 -4.79 13.15 1.46
C PHE A 85 -4.96 11.69 1.06
N THR A 86 -5.94 11.42 0.19
CA THR A 86 -6.22 10.09 -0.35
C THR A 86 -6.18 10.09 -1.88
N GLY A 87 -6.01 8.91 -2.46
CA GLY A 87 -5.99 8.72 -3.92
C GLY A 87 -4.66 9.05 -4.58
N ALA A 88 -4.50 8.70 -5.86
CA ALA A 88 -3.23 8.80 -6.59
C ALA A 88 -2.84 10.23 -7.01
N VAL A 89 -3.61 11.22 -6.57
CA VAL A 89 -3.50 12.62 -6.97
C VAL A 89 -3.62 12.79 -8.48
N THR A 90 -4.86 12.70 -8.98
CA THR A 90 -5.14 12.93 -10.40
C THR A 90 -4.76 14.35 -10.81
N ARG A 91 -4.38 14.54 -12.08
CA ARG A 91 -3.99 15.86 -12.60
C ARG A 91 -5.05 16.93 -12.38
N ALA A 92 -6.32 16.57 -12.54
CA ALA A 92 -7.45 17.47 -12.32
C ALA A 92 -7.60 17.89 -10.85
N MET A 93 -7.24 17.01 -9.90
CA MET A 93 -7.38 17.27 -8.47
C MET A 93 -6.24 18.10 -7.87
N ARG A 94 -5.18 18.42 -8.61
CA ARG A 94 -4.07 19.26 -8.13
C ARG A 94 -4.55 20.61 -7.60
N VAL A 95 -5.35 21.34 -8.40
CA VAL A 95 -5.79 22.69 -8.01
C VAL A 95 -6.76 22.65 -6.83
N PRO A 96 -7.79 21.78 -6.80
CA PRO A 96 -8.63 21.58 -5.61
C PRO A 96 -7.83 21.21 -4.35
N ALA A 97 -6.85 20.32 -4.48
CA ALA A 97 -5.99 19.88 -3.38
C ALA A 97 -5.17 21.04 -2.79
N LEU A 98 -4.54 21.86 -3.63
CA LEU A 98 -3.79 23.04 -3.19
C LEU A 98 -4.69 24.08 -2.52
N ARG A 99 -5.91 24.30 -3.05
CA ARG A 99 -6.88 25.21 -2.42
C ARG A 99 -7.31 24.72 -1.03
N ALA A 100 -7.50 23.41 -0.86
CA ALA A 100 -7.79 22.82 0.44
C ALA A 100 -6.62 23.00 1.41
N TRP A 101 -5.39 22.79 0.93
CA TRP A 101 -4.15 23.03 1.68
C TRP A 101 -4.01 24.48 2.15
N GLU A 102 -4.17 25.44 1.25
CA GLU A 102 -4.06 26.88 1.55
C GLU A 102 -5.21 27.39 2.45
N SER A 103 -6.38 26.74 2.39
CA SER A 103 -7.53 27.13 3.21
C SER A 103 -7.44 26.64 4.67
N ALA A 104 -6.55 25.69 4.96
CA ALA A 104 -6.37 25.17 6.30
C ALA A 104 -5.40 26.06 7.12
N PRO A 105 -5.73 26.33 8.40
CA PRO A 105 -4.92 27.19 9.24
C PRO A 105 -3.52 26.63 9.48
N ASP A 106 -2.51 27.49 9.52
CA ASP A 106 -1.18 27.13 10.00
C ASP A 106 -1.09 27.28 11.52
N PRO A 107 -0.45 26.35 12.24
CA PRO A 107 0.29 25.17 11.76
C PRO A 107 -0.62 23.97 11.46
N LYS A 108 -0.34 23.22 10.39
CA LYS A 108 -1.09 22.03 9.96
C LYS A 108 -0.21 20.81 9.72
N ILE A 109 -0.78 19.62 9.91
CA ILE A 109 -0.14 18.33 9.64
C ILE A 109 -0.68 17.75 8.33
N CYS A 110 0.20 17.36 7.43
CA CYS A 110 -0.16 16.66 6.19
C CYS A 110 0.08 15.17 6.33
N ILE A 111 -0.96 14.37 6.14
CA ILE A 111 -0.86 12.91 6.13
C ILE A 111 -1.20 12.40 4.74
N SER A 112 -0.31 11.59 4.16
CA SER A 112 -0.61 10.83 2.96
C SER A 112 -1.15 9.46 3.34
N TYR A 113 -2.28 9.08 2.76
CA TYR A 113 -3.04 7.90 3.16
C TYR A 113 -3.24 6.92 2.01
N GLY A 114 -2.85 5.68 2.27
CA GLY A 114 -2.95 4.57 1.33
C GLY A 114 -1.83 4.54 0.30
N ALA A 115 -1.66 3.39 -0.34
CA ALA A 115 -0.60 3.14 -1.33
C ALA A 115 -0.66 4.15 -2.49
N CYS A 116 -1.87 4.49 -2.94
CA CYS A 116 -2.07 5.48 -4.00
C CYS A 116 -1.65 6.89 -3.55
N GLY A 117 -1.99 7.31 -2.34
CA GLY A 117 -1.57 8.61 -1.80
C GLY A 117 -0.05 8.68 -1.64
N ASN A 118 0.56 7.62 -1.11
CA ASN A 118 1.97 7.62 -0.74
C ASN A 118 2.91 7.62 -1.96
N SER A 119 2.60 6.84 -2.99
CA SER A 119 3.50 6.63 -4.14
C SER A 119 2.79 6.45 -5.48
N GLY A 120 1.49 6.76 -5.57
CA GLY A 120 0.66 6.48 -6.74
C GLY A 120 0.13 5.04 -6.79
N GLY A 121 0.64 4.13 -5.94
CA GLY A 121 0.17 2.76 -5.82
C GLY A 121 0.22 2.02 -7.15
N ILE A 122 -0.84 1.29 -7.50
CA ILE A 122 -0.96 0.65 -8.82
C ILE A 122 -0.99 1.64 -9.99
N PHE A 123 -1.24 2.93 -9.72
CA PHE A 123 -1.38 3.95 -10.73
C PHE A 123 -0.11 4.80 -10.94
N HIS A 124 1.01 4.47 -10.28
CA HIS A 124 2.19 5.35 -10.17
C HIS A 124 2.77 5.86 -11.50
N ASP A 125 2.59 5.13 -12.60
CA ASP A 125 3.13 5.47 -13.93
C ASP A 125 2.03 5.86 -14.96
N LEU A 126 0.81 6.15 -14.52
CA LEU A 126 -0.22 6.61 -15.44
C LEU A 126 -0.11 8.09 -15.77
N TYR A 127 -0.37 8.41 -17.04
CA TYR A 127 -0.37 9.78 -17.56
C TYR A 127 -1.30 10.73 -16.80
N CYS A 128 -2.37 10.25 -16.17
CA CYS A 128 -3.41 11.06 -15.56
C CYS A 128 -3.19 11.35 -14.07
N VAL A 129 -2.12 10.85 -13.45
CA VAL A 129 -1.81 11.04 -12.03
C VAL A 129 -0.46 11.73 -11.82
N TRP A 130 -0.26 12.27 -10.62
CA TRP A 130 1.05 12.78 -10.17
C TRP A 130 1.87 11.72 -9.44
N GLY A 131 1.26 10.61 -9.03
CA GLY A 131 2.00 9.49 -8.42
C GLY A 131 2.38 9.73 -6.96
N GLY A 132 1.66 10.59 -6.25
CA GLY A 132 1.87 10.81 -4.81
C GLY A 132 1.44 12.18 -4.32
N THR A 133 1.07 12.26 -3.04
CA THR A 133 0.75 13.52 -2.33
C THR A 133 1.98 14.41 -2.18
N ASP A 134 3.14 13.81 -1.96
CA ASP A 134 4.44 14.46 -1.80
C ASP A 134 4.85 15.34 -2.99
N LYS A 135 4.31 15.04 -4.19
CA LYS A 135 4.54 15.83 -5.41
C LYS A 135 3.85 17.18 -5.41
N ILE A 136 2.81 17.36 -4.59
CA ILE A 136 2.01 18.59 -4.58
C ILE A 136 2.07 19.32 -3.24
N VAL A 137 2.12 18.62 -2.12
CA VAL A 137 2.17 19.21 -0.78
C VAL A 137 3.20 18.46 0.10
N PRO A 138 3.81 19.15 1.07
CA PRO A 138 4.80 18.54 1.94
C PRO A 138 4.13 17.59 2.93
N VAL A 139 4.44 16.30 2.84
CA VAL A 139 3.88 15.23 3.68
C VAL A 139 4.69 15.07 4.97
N ASP A 140 4.01 15.05 6.12
CA ASP A 140 4.64 14.81 7.43
C ASP A 140 4.62 13.32 7.80
N VAL A 141 3.53 12.61 7.49
CA VAL A 141 3.35 11.19 7.83
C VAL A 141 2.73 10.44 6.65
N TYR A 142 3.22 9.22 6.44
CA TYR A 142 2.67 8.28 5.46
C TYR A 142 1.99 7.12 6.19
N ILE A 143 0.74 6.83 5.82
CA ILE A 143 -0.01 5.68 6.32
C ILE A 143 -0.14 4.66 5.17
N PRO A 144 0.64 3.56 5.16
CA PRO A 144 0.60 2.57 4.09
C PRO A 144 -0.61 1.63 4.19
N GLY A 145 -1.08 1.15 3.02
CA GLY A 145 -2.16 0.15 2.90
C GLY A 145 -2.99 0.33 1.64
N CYS A 146 -3.73 -0.70 1.20
CA CYS A 146 -4.58 -0.62 0.01
C CYS A 146 -5.92 -1.37 0.20
N PRO A 147 -6.89 -0.79 0.94
CA PRO A 147 -6.75 0.39 1.80
C PRO A 147 -6.07 0.04 3.15
N PRO A 148 -5.54 1.03 3.91
CA PRO A 148 -5.10 0.81 5.28
C PRO A 148 -6.27 0.36 6.15
N THR A 149 -6.07 -0.66 6.99
CA THR A 149 -7.13 -1.12 7.91
C THR A 149 -7.49 -0.03 8.94
N PRO A 150 -8.66 -0.08 9.60
CA PRO A 150 -9.04 0.94 10.58
C PRO A 150 -8.07 0.99 11.76
N ALA A 151 -7.58 -0.17 12.21
CA ALA A 151 -6.53 -0.26 13.23
C ALA A 151 -5.21 0.38 12.78
N ALA A 152 -4.80 0.15 11.52
CA ALA A 152 -3.61 0.81 10.96
C ALA A 152 -3.80 2.33 10.81
N THR A 153 -5.03 2.76 10.51
CA THR A 153 -5.40 4.17 10.43
C THR A 153 -5.26 4.85 11.79
N ILE A 154 -5.83 4.27 12.85
CA ILE A 154 -5.69 4.79 14.23
C ILE A 154 -4.22 4.79 14.66
N TYR A 155 -3.46 3.76 14.34
CA TYR A 155 -2.02 3.71 14.61
C TYR A 155 -1.26 4.84 13.90
N GLY A 156 -1.57 5.09 12.63
CA GLY A 156 -0.97 6.18 11.86
C GLY A 156 -1.30 7.56 12.43
N PHE A 157 -2.52 7.79 12.90
CA PHE A 157 -2.88 9.02 13.61
C PHE A 157 -2.17 9.14 14.97
N ALA A 158 -2.05 8.05 15.73
CA ALA A 158 -1.32 8.05 16.98
C ALA A 158 0.17 8.38 16.77
N MET A 159 0.77 7.90 15.68
CA MET A 159 2.12 8.32 15.27
C MET A 159 2.18 9.79 14.88
N ALA A 160 1.22 10.27 14.08
CA ALA A 160 1.16 11.68 13.67
C ALA A 160 1.00 12.64 14.86
N LEU A 161 0.35 12.21 15.93
CA LEU A 161 0.22 12.96 17.18
C LEU A 161 1.39 12.76 18.15
N GLY A 162 2.42 11.99 17.78
CA GLY A 162 3.59 11.72 18.62
C GLY A 162 3.31 10.83 19.83
N LEU A 163 2.20 10.10 19.84
CA LEU A 163 1.83 9.17 20.92
C LEU A 163 2.54 7.83 20.80
N LEU A 164 2.97 7.47 19.58
CA LEU A 164 3.65 6.22 19.27
C LEU A 164 4.84 6.47 18.36
N ASP A 165 5.92 5.73 18.60
CA ASP A 165 7.07 5.73 17.73
C ASP A 165 6.81 4.96 16.44
N GLN A 166 7.48 5.39 15.37
CA GLN A 166 7.48 4.71 14.07
C GLN A 166 8.16 3.34 14.19
N LYS A 167 7.37 2.27 14.14
CA LYS A 167 7.89 0.89 14.15
C LYS A 167 8.56 0.49 12.84
N ILE A 168 8.04 0.97 11.71
CA ILE A 168 8.51 0.61 10.36
C ILE A 168 9.35 1.75 9.82
N LYS A 169 10.66 1.54 9.69
CA LYS A 169 11.55 2.49 9.03
C LYS A 169 11.58 2.19 7.53
N GLY A 170 11.42 3.22 6.70
CA GLY A 170 11.52 3.06 5.24
C GLY A 170 12.91 2.58 4.85
N GLN A 171 12.98 1.57 3.98
CA GLN A 171 14.20 1.17 3.28
C GLN A 171 14.03 1.58 1.83
N GLN A 172 14.82 2.54 1.37
CA GLN A 172 14.87 2.88 -0.03
C GLN A 172 15.80 1.88 -0.71
N HIS A 173 15.22 0.97 -1.48
CA HIS A 173 15.98 0.08 -2.34
C HIS A 173 16.23 0.83 -3.64
N ASP A 174 17.36 1.52 -3.72
CA ASP A 174 17.85 1.99 -5.01
C ASP A 174 18.29 0.74 -5.80
N GLU A 175 17.41 0.22 -6.66
CA GLU A 175 17.79 -0.74 -7.68
C GLU A 175 18.76 -0.04 -8.64
N ALA A 176 20.06 -0.08 -8.32
CA ALA A 176 21.08 0.17 -9.32
C ALA A 176 20.78 -0.79 -10.49
N ALA A 177 20.49 -0.23 -11.66
CA ALA A 177 19.94 -0.89 -12.86
C ALA A 177 20.77 -2.06 -13.44
N ALA A 178 21.81 -2.52 -12.75
CA ALA A 178 22.74 -3.54 -13.18
C ALA A 178 22.54 -4.91 -12.53
N VAL A 179 21.67 -5.07 -11.52
CA VAL A 179 21.43 -6.39 -10.90
C VAL A 179 20.25 -7.06 -11.61
N PRO A 180 20.48 -8.14 -12.38
CA PRO A 180 19.38 -8.88 -12.98
C PRO A 180 18.46 -9.45 -11.88
N ALA A 181 17.15 -9.30 -12.05
CA ALA A 181 16.17 -9.84 -11.13
C ALA A 181 16.38 -11.35 -10.95
N THR A 182 16.49 -11.79 -9.70
CA THR A 182 16.65 -13.23 -9.41
C THR A 182 15.33 -13.94 -9.72
N LEU A 183 15.36 -14.89 -10.65
CA LEU A 183 14.18 -15.69 -10.99
C LEU A 183 13.84 -16.65 -9.85
N LEU A 184 12.60 -16.61 -9.38
CA LEU A 184 12.07 -17.60 -8.44
C LEU A 184 11.95 -18.96 -9.13
N HIS A 185 12.42 -20.02 -8.48
CA HIS A 185 12.39 -21.41 -8.98
C HIS A 185 13.02 -21.58 -10.38
N PRO A 186 14.31 -21.24 -10.56
CA PRO A 186 14.96 -21.29 -11.88
C PRO A 186 15.08 -22.71 -12.45
N ALA A 187 14.99 -23.73 -11.59
CA ALA A 187 15.04 -25.15 -11.99
C ALA A 187 13.78 -25.61 -12.75
N LEU A 188 12.67 -24.85 -12.70
CA LEU A 188 11.41 -25.24 -13.31
C LEU A 188 11.12 -24.43 -14.59
N PRO A 189 10.61 -25.06 -15.66
CA PRO A 189 10.16 -24.35 -16.86
C PRO A 189 9.13 -23.28 -16.52
N GLN A 190 9.25 -22.08 -17.13
CA GLN A 190 8.33 -20.97 -16.89
C GLN A 190 6.84 -21.35 -17.09
N PRO A 191 6.44 -22.09 -18.16
CA PRO A 191 5.03 -22.39 -18.36
C PRO A 191 4.44 -23.26 -17.23
N LEU A 192 5.24 -24.18 -16.69
CA LEU A 192 4.85 -25.01 -15.53
C LEU A 192 4.65 -24.14 -14.27
N ARG A 193 5.58 -23.21 -14.00
CA ARG A 193 5.47 -22.28 -12.87
C ARG A 193 4.18 -21.45 -12.94
N VAL A 194 3.84 -20.96 -14.14
CA VAL A 194 2.62 -20.18 -14.37
C VAL A 194 1.36 -21.02 -14.15
N LEU A 195 1.34 -22.28 -14.60
CA LEU A 195 0.20 -23.18 -14.39
C LEU A 195 -0.03 -23.47 -12.90
N ILE A 196 1.04 -23.82 -12.18
CA ILE A 196 0.99 -24.09 -10.73
C ILE A 196 0.50 -22.86 -9.95
N ASP A 197 1.08 -21.68 -10.21
CA ASP A 197 0.71 -20.45 -9.52
C ASP A 197 -0.74 -20.03 -9.81
N ARG A 198 -1.20 -20.17 -11.07
CA ARG A 198 -2.60 -19.88 -11.43
C ARG A 198 -3.56 -20.81 -10.73
N GLU A 199 -3.28 -22.11 -10.71
CA GLU A 199 -4.18 -23.09 -10.10
C GLU A 199 -4.23 -22.93 -8.57
N ALA A 200 -3.08 -22.76 -7.92
CA ALA A 200 -3.03 -22.51 -6.49
C ALA A 200 -3.77 -21.22 -6.10
N ARG A 201 -3.63 -20.15 -6.89
CA ARG A 201 -4.39 -18.90 -6.68
C ARG A 201 -5.88 -19.07 -6.94
N ARG A 202 -6.27 -19.89 -7.91
CA ARG A 202 -7.68 -20.21 -8.19
C ARG A 202 -8.33 -20.89 -6.97
N MET A 203 -7.61 -21.78 -6.28
CA MET A 203 -8.14 -22.54 -5.14
C MET A 203 -7.96 -21.85 -3.77
N ALA A 204 -6.91 -21.06 -3.57
CA ALA A 204 -6.53 -20.49 -2.27
C ALA A 204 -6.39 -18.96 -2.24
N GLY A 205 -6.72 -18.28 -3.33
CA GLY A 205 -6.61 -16.83 -3.46
C GLY A 205 -5.17 -16.34 -3.56
N TYR A 206 -4.99 -15.02 -3.61
CA TYR A 206 -3.68 -14.41 -3.94
C TYR A 206 -2.58 -14.67 -2.91
N ARG A 207 -2.89 -14.60 -1.62
CA ARG A 207 -1.87 -14.75 -0.57
C ARG A 207 -1.51 -16.21 -0.33
N TYR A 208 -2.47 -17.01 0.12
CA TYR A 208 -2.24 -18.40 0.47
C TYR A 208 -1.92 -19.26 -0.76
N GLY A 209 -2.56 -18.99 -1.90
CA GLY A 209 -2.23 -19.68 -3.16
C GLY A 209 -0.80 -19.45 -3.60
N ARG A 210 -0.26 -18.23 -3.46
CA ARG A 210 1.16 -17.96 -3.77
C ARG A 210 2.10 -18.72 -2.83
N GLN A 211 1.81 -18.74 -1.52
CA GLN A 211 2.61 -19.48 -0.54
C GLN A 211 2.62 -20.98 -0.83
N ILE A 212 1.45 -21.56 -1.08
CA ILE A 212 1.33 -22.99 -1.42
C ILE A 212 2.04 -23.32 -2.73
N ALA A 213 1.90 -22.47 -3.76
CA ALA A 213 2.61 -22.65 -5.02
C ALA A 213 4.13 -22.60 -4.85
N ASP A 214 4.65 -21.64 -4.07
CA ASP A 214 6.08 -21.51 -3.79
C ASP A 214 6.62 -22.71 -3.02
N GLU A 215 5.92 -23.16 -1.96
CA GLU A 215 6.28 -24.36 -1.19
C GLU A 215 6.26 -25.62 -2.08
N PHE A 216 5.20 -25.80 -2.88
CA PHE A 216 5.10 -26.92 -3.82
C PHE A 216 6.24 -26.90 -4.85
N MET A 217 6.54 -25.75 -5.46
CA MET A 217 7.63 -25.61 -6.43
C MET A 217 9.00 -25.89 -5.81
N HIS A 218 9.23 -25.48 -4.56
CA HIS A 218 10.44 -25.85 -3.81
C HIS A 218 10.54 -27.36 -3.61
N LEU A 219 9.45 -28.02 -3.22
CA LEU A 219 9.42 -29.46 -2.98
C LEU A 219 9.68 -30.26 -4.24
N ILE A 220 9.14 -29.87 -5.40
CA ILE A 220 9.41 -30.58 -6.66
C ILE A 220 10.80 -30.28 -7.25
N ALA A 221 11.35 -29.08 -6.99
CA ALA A 221 12.66 -28.66 -7.51
C ALA A 221 13.84 -29.15 -6.66
N ALA A 222 13.61 -29.52 -5.40
CA ALA A 222 14.67 -30.00 -4.52
C ALA A 222 15.31 -31.30 -5.07
N THR A 223 16.64 -31.36 -5.04
CA THR A 223 17.41 -32.56 -5.37
C THR A 223 17.71 -33.32 -4.08
N GLY A 224 17.19 -34.54 -3.95
CA GLY A 224 17.39 -35.39 -2.78
C GLY A 224 17.17 -36.87 -3.11
N PRO A 225 17.47 -37.77 -2.16
CA PRO A 225 17.27 -39.22 -2.34
C PRO A 225 15.78 -39.61 -2.36
N GLU A 226 14.91 -38.76 -1.81
CA GLU A 226 13.48 -39.00 -1.73
C GLU A 226 12.75 -38.63 -3.03
N SER A 227 11.75 -39.44 -3.39
CA SER A 227 10.88 -39.14 -4.51
C SER A 227 10.08 -37.86 -4.24
N VAL A 228 9.58 -37.22 -5.30
CA VAL A 228 8.73 -36.03 -5.16
C VAL A 228 7.46 -36.36 -4.35
N GLU A 229 6.91 -37.56 -4.55
CA GLU A 229 5.70 -38.01 -3.86
C GLU A 229 5.93 -38.17 -2.35
N GLN A 230 7.07 -38.74 -1.94
CA GLN A 230 7.43 -38.89 -0.53
C GLN A 230 7.55 -37.53 0.17
N ARG A 231 8.16 -36.55 -0.49
CA ARG A 231 8.31 -35.19 0.04
C ARG A 231 6.97 -34.47 0.19
N LEU A 232 6.09 -34.63 -0.80
CA LEU A 232 4.74 -34.06 -0.74
C LEU A 232 3.91 -34.72 0.36
N SER A 233 3.96 -36.04 0.50
CA SER A 233 3.27 -36.75 1.58
C SER A 233 3.74 -36.30 2.96
N ALA A 234 5.06 -36.19 3.18
CA ALA A 234 5.61 -35.70 4.44
C ALA A 234 5.16 -34.25 4.74
N TYR A 235 5.18 -33.37 3.74
CA TYR A 235 4.69 -32.00 3.86
C TYR A 235 3.20 -31.92 4.24
N LEU A 236 2.36 -32.77 3.63
CA LEU A 236 0.93 -32.81 3.92
C LEU A 236 0.64 -33.37 5.32
N GLU A 237 1.35 -34.41 5.74
CA GLU A 237 1.23 -34.99 7.07
C GLU A 237 1.65 -33.99 8.17
N GLU A 238 2.72 -33.23 7.95
CA GLU A 238 3.18 -32.20 8.90
C GLU A 238 2.14 -31.10 9.10
N ARG A 239 1.47 -30.67 8.02
CA ARG A 239 0.49 -29.58 8.07
C ARG A 239 -0.89 -30.02 8.58
N GLY A 240 -1.29 -31.27 8.32
CA GLY A 240 -2.55 -31.83 8.79
C GLY A 240 -3.82 -31.11 8.30
N ASP A 241 -3.76 -30.40 7.17
CA ASP A 241 -4.88 -29.63 6.61
C ASP A 241 -5.51 -30.36 5.40
N LEU A 242 -6.78 -30.75 5.54
CA LEU A 242 -7.55 -31.43 4.49
C LEU A 242 -7.68 -30.56 3.22
N ARG A 243 -7.78 -29.25 3.37
CA ARG A 243 -7.87 -28.33 2.22
C ARG A 243 -6.56 -28.31 1.45
N LEU A 244 -5.44 -28.29 2.18
CA LEU A 244 -4.11 -28.32 1.58
C LEU A 244 -3.89 -29.60 0.78
N ASN A 245 -4.37 -30.75 1.28
CA ASN A 245 -4.32 -32.02 0.56
C ASN A 245 -5.01 -31.94 -0.81
N GLU A 246 -6.20 -31.33 -0.87
CA GLU A 246 -6.94 -31.18 -2.13
C GLU A 246 -6.20 -30.25 -3.12
N ILE A 247 -5.67 -29.13 -2.62
CA ILE A 247 -4.93 -28.17 -3.45
C ILE A 247 -3.66 -28.82 -4.01
N VAL A 248 -2.84 -29.41 -3.14
CA VAL A 248 -1.58 -30.05 -3.53
C VAL A 248 -1.84 -31.25 -4.44
N GLY A 249 -2.92 -32.01 -4.21
CA GLY A 249 -3.34 -33.09 -5.10
C GLY A 249 -3.61 -32.61 -6.53
N ASN A 250 -4.33 -31.49 -6.70
CA ASN A 250 -4.56 -30.89 -8.02
C ASN A 250 -3.26 -30.39 -8.67
N LEU A 251 -2.38 -29.76 -7.89
CA LEU A 251 -1.06 -29.31 -8.38
C LEU A 251 -0.18 -30.49 -8.82
N GLN A 252 -0.19 -31.58 -8.05
CA GLN A 252 0.51 -32.82 -8.39
C GLN A 252 -0.04 -33.45 -9.67
N GLN A 253 -1.36 -33.43 -9.87
CA GLN A 253 -1.97 -33.91 -11.11
C GLN A 253 -1.49 -33.10 -12.31
N ILE A 254 -1.48 -31.77 -12.23
CA ILE A 254 -0.96 -30.89 -13.30
C ILE A 254 0.51 -31.20 -13.59
N TYR A 255 1.32 -31.35 -12.54
CA TYR A 255 2.74 -31.69 -12.69
C TYR A 255 2.93 -33.04 -13.41
N GLN A 256 2.17 -34.06 -13.02
CA GLN A 256 2.23 -35.38 -13.66
C GLN A 256 1.74 -35.35 -15.11
N GLN A 257 0.69 -34.59 -15.43
CA GLN A 257 0.21 -34.41 -16.81
C GLN A 257 1.26 -33.76 -17.71
N VAL A 258 2.00 -32.78 -17.18
CA VAL A 258 3.11 -32.14 -17.87
C VAL A 258 4.26 -33.13 -18.09
N LEU A 259 4.63 -33.92 -17.08
CA LEU A 259 5.67 -34.95 -17.21
C LEU A 259 5.32 -36.03 -18.25
N ARG A 260 4.03 -36.38 -18.36
CA ARG A 260 3.51 -37.33 -19.35
C ARG A 260 3.40 -36.73 -20.77
N GLY A 261 3.59 -35.42 -20.92
CA GLY A 261 3.45 -34.72 -22.19
C GLY A 261 2.00 -34.49 -22.63
N GLU A 262 1.02 -34.68 -21.73
CA GLU A 262 -0.41 -34.45 -22.01
C GLU A 262 -0.72 -32.94 -22.13
N ILE A 263 0.03 -32.12 -21.39
CA ILE A 263 -0.03 -30.66 -21.45
C ILE A 263 1.25 -30.15 -22.11
N ARG A 264 1.10 -29.48 -23.26
CA ARG A 264 2.20 -28.83 -23.94
C ARG A 264 2.55 -27.52 -23.21
N LEU A 265 3.77 -27.47 -22.67
CA LEU A 265 4.36 -26.27 -22.07
C LEU A 265 4.67 -25.21 -23.13
#